data_AF-A0A4Q3C4R8-F1
#
_entry.id   AF-A0A4Q3C4R8-F1
#
_cell.length_a   1.000
_cell.length_b   1.000
_cell.length_c   1.000
_cell.angle_alpha   90.00
_cell.angle_beta   90.00
_cell.angle_gamma   90.00
#
_symmetry.space_group_name_H-M   'P 1'
#
loop_
_entity.id
_entity.type
_entity.pdbx_description
1 polymer ?
#
loop_
_entity_poly.entity_id
_entity_poly.type
_entity_poly.pdbx_seq_one_letter_code
_entity_poly.pdbx_strand_id
1 'polypeptide(L)'
;MSAPVAVIEGIAADAIPYADLLEKQQPAILRGVVRDWPLVRAGLESAEAAIAYLRRFESERPVTVYAGAPEIGGRFFYNDDVRGMNYAAGREPLGTFLDRLAASDEAGPSFYMGSTDLDLFLPGLRGENDLALDDPMFAANPPIVSIWIGNRTIASAHYDMSHNMACCVAGQRRFTLFPPDQVANLYPGPLEPTPGGQ
;
A
#
# COMPACT_ATOMS: atom_id res chain seq x y z
N MET A 1 -15.40 9.85 -20.87
CA MET A 1 -15.59 10.39 -19.50
C MET A 1 -15.30 9.25 -18.53
N SER A 2 -14.48 9.47 -17.49
CA SER A 2 -14.25 8.46 -16.45
C SER A 2 -15.56 8.20 -15.72
N ALA A 3 -15.96 6.93 -15.58
CA ALA A 3 -17.06 6.60 -14.66
C ALA A 3 -16.57 6.81 -13.22
N PRO A 4 -17.40 7.38 -12.33
CA PRO A 4 -17.05 7.46 -10.91
C PRO A 4 -17.01 6.06 -10.28
N VAL A 5 -16.02 5.81 -9.43
CA VAL A 5 -15.95 4.57 -8.62
C VAL A 5 -17.11 4.57 -7.62
N ALA A 6 -17.79 3.44 -7.46
CA ALA A 6 -18.89 3.31 -6.52
C ALA A 6 -18.40 3.57 -5.09
N VAL A 7 -19.13 4.39 -4.33
CA VAL A 7 -18.87 4.64 -2.91
C VAL A 7 -19.98 3.98 -2.11
N ILE A 8 -19.61 3.08 -1.21
CA ILE A 8 -20.52 2.39 -0.30
C ILE A 8 -20.22 2.87 1.11
N GLU A 9 -21.23 3.42 1.79
CA GLU A 9 -21.12 4.01 3.12
C GLU A 9 -21.98 3.24 4.12
N GLY A 10 -21.74 3.44 5.42
CA GLY A 10 -22.55 2.81 6.47
C GLY A 10 -22.28 1.31 6.69
N ILE A 11 -21.23 0.76 6.08
CA ILE A 11 -20.78 -0.61 6.32
C ILE A 11 -20.13 -0.69 7.70
N ALA A 12 -20.61 -1.61 8.53
CA ALA A 12 -19.95 -1.96 9.79
C ALA A 12 -18.67 -2.77 9.52
N ALA A 13 -17.66 -2.66 10.39
CA ALA A 13 -16.36 -3.30 10.18
C ALA A 13 -16.43 -4.85 10.08
N ASP A 14 -17.48 -5.44 10.65
CA ASP A 14 -17.82 -6.86 10.70
C ASP A 14 -18.95 -7.26 9.74
N ALA A 15 -19.31 -6.39 8.80
CA ALA A 15 -20.40 -6.62 7.85
C ALA A 15 -20.01 -6.23 6.42
N ILE A 16 -18.73 -6.42 6.06
CA ILE A 16 -18.25 -6.16 4.71
C ILE A 16 -18.89 -7.19 3.76
N PRO A 17 -19.60 -6.74 2.70
CA PRO A 17 -20.34 -7.65 1.83
C PRO A 17 -19.41 -8.31 0.78
N TYR A 18 -18.50 -9.17 1.25
CA TYR A 18 -17.46 -9.79 0.41
C TYR A 18 -18.01 -10.51 -0.82
N ALA A 19 -19.05 -11.33 -0.64
CA ALA A 19 -19.69 -12.06 -1.73
C ALA A 19 -20.24 -11.12 -2.83
N ASP A 20 -20.97 -10.08 -2.46
CA ASP A 20 -21.52 -9.10 -3.42
C ASP A 20 -20.41 -8.32 -4.15
N LEU A 21 -19.32 -7.98 -3.45
CA LEU A 21 -18.18 -7.28 -4.05
C LEU A 21 -17.49 -8.17 -5.10
N LEU A 22 -17.32 -9.44 -4.79
CA LEU A 22 -16.75 -10.42 -5.71
C LEU A 22 -17.67 -10.73 -6.88
N GLU A 23 -18.97 -10.84 -6.68
CA GLU A 23 -19.91 -11.08 -7.78
C GLU A 23 -19.88 -9.92 -8.79
N LYS A 24 -19.81 -8.68 -8.31
CA LYS A 24 -19.82 -7.49 -9.17
C LYS A 24 -18.55 -7.30 -9.99
N GLN A 25 -17.38 -7.75 -9.51
CA GLN A 25 -16.08 -7.54 -10.16
C GLN A 25 -15.84 -6.07 -10.59
N GLN A 26 -16.28 -5.12 -9.75
CA GLN A 26 -16.14 -3.68 -10.00
C GLN A 26 -15.41 -3.00 -8.84
N PRO A 27 -14.55 -2.00 -9.12
CA PRO A 27 -13.94 -1.21 -8.07
C PRO A 27 -14.98 -0.50 -7.20
N ALA A 28 -14.77 -0.51 -5.89
CA ALA A 28 -15.61 0.19 -4.92
C ALA A 28 -14.77 0.81 -3.80
N ILE A 29 -15.25 1.91 -3.22
CA ILE A 29 -14.72 2.54 -2.01
C ILE A 29 -15.68 2.22 -0.86
N LEU A 30 -15.21 1.48 0.13
CA LEU A 30 -15.97 1.23 1.37
C LEU A 30 -15.63 2.32 2.38
N ARG A 31 -16.42 3.39 2.42
CA ARG A 31 -16.09 4.58 3.22
C ARG A 31 -16.33 4.30 4.70
N GLY A 32 -15.28 4.51 5.50
CA GLY A 32 -15.37 4.53 6.95
C GLY A 32 -15.32 3.15 7.63
N VAL A 33 -15.08 2.06 6.88
CA VAL A 33 -14.96 0.70 7.43
C VAL A 33 -13.82 0.61 8.46
N VAL A 34 -12.65 1.17 8.14
CA VAL A 34 -11.45 1.10 8.98
C VAL A 34 -11.24 2.32 9.88
N ARG A 35 -12.21 3.26 9.92
CA ARG A 35 -12.04 4.56 10.60
C ARG A 35 -11.69 4.46 12.09
N ASP A 36 -12.09 3.35 12.71
CA ASP A 36 -11.96 3.12 14.14
C ASP A 36 -10.68 2.36 14.52
N TRP A 37 -9.87 1.94 13.54
CA TRP A 37 -8.55 1.37 13.78
C TRP A 37 -7.66 2.38 14.53
N PRO A 38 -6.93 1.96 15.58
CA PRO A 38 -6.03 2.84 16.31
C PRO A 38 -4.97 3.50 15.43
N LEU A 39 -4.42 2.80 14.43
CA LEU A 39 -3.48 3.38 13.47
C LEU A 39 -4.13 4.47 12.60
N VAL A 40 -5.40 4.29 12.21
CA VAL A 40 -6.14 5.32 11.45
C VAL A 40 -6.35 6.56 12.28
N ARG A 41 -6.74 6.40 13.56
CA ARG A 41 -6.88 7.52 14.49
C ARG A 41 -5.56 8.25 14.70
N ALA A 42 -4.46 7.52 14.90
CA ALA A 42 -3.13 8.11 15.00
C ALA A 42 -2.73 8.86 13.72
N GLY A 43 -3.02 8.30 12.54
CA GLY A 43 -2.74 8.95 11.24
C GLY A 43 -3.58 10.19 10.96
N LEU A 44 -4.77 10.30 11.57
CA LEU A 44 -5.59 11.52 11.54
C LEU A 44 -5.07 12.61 12.48
N GLU A 45 -4.34 12.25 13.54
CA GLU A 45 -3.69 13.20 14.43
C GLU A 45 -2.45 13.81 13.76
N SER A 46 -1.49 12.97 13.34
CA SER A 46 -0.35 13.40 12.52
C SER A 46 0.44 12.22 11.94
N ALA A 47 1.37 12.51 11.03
CA ALA A 47 2.32 11.50 10.54
C ALA A 47 3.23 10.98 11.67
N GLU A 48 3.65 11.85 12.58
CA GLU A 48 4.48 11.51 13.74
C GLU A 48 3.73 10.58 14.71
N ALA A 49 2.43 10.81 14.94
CA ALA A 49 1.61 9.95 15.77
C ALA A 49 1.46 8.54 15.16
N ALA A 50 1.24 8.44 13.84
CA ALA A 50 1.22 7.16 13.13
C ALA A 50 2.58 6.45 13.21
N ILE A 51 3.69 7.17 13.04
CA ILE A 51 5.05 6.63 13.16
C ILE A 51 5.29 6.10 14.59
N ALA A 52 4.96 6.88 15.61
CA ALA A 52 5.08 6.48 17.01
C ALA A 52 4.25 5.22 17.33
N TYR A 53 3.05 5.13 16.74
CA TYR A 53 2.20 3.94 16.88
C TYR A 53 2.85 2.70 16.23
N LEU A 54 3.35 2.80 14.99
CA LEU A 54 3.99 1.68 14.28
C LEU A 54 5.25 1.17 15.00
N ARG A 55 6.02 2.06 15.63
CA ARG A 55 7.22 1.69 16.41
C ARG A 55 6.94 0.69 17.54
N ARG A 56 5.71 0.64 18.06
CA ARG A 56 5.31 -0.32 19.11
C ARG A 56 5.37 -1.77 18.63
N PHE A 57 5.31 -1.99 17.32
CA PHE A 57 5.27 -3.30 16.68
C PHE A 57 6.57 -3.62 15.93
N GLU A 58 7.61 -2.80 16.04
CA GLU A 58 8.87 -3.01 15.35
C GLU A 58 9.49 -4.37 15.72
N SER A 59 9.84 -5.16 14.70
CA SER A 59 10.63 -6.39 14.86
C SER A 59 12.12 -6.11 14.62
N GLU A 60 12.98 -7.05 15.03
CA GLU A 60 14.42 -6.99 14.76
C GLU A 60 14.77 -7.26 13.27
N ARG A 61 13.78 -7.64 12.44
CA ARG A 61 14.00 -8.00 11.04
C ARG A 61 14.14 -6.73 10.21
N PRO A 62 15.23 -6.56 9.44
CA PRO A 62 15.37 -5.39 8.58
C PRO A 62 14.43 -5.49 7.38
N VAL A 63 13.73 -4.40 7.12
CA VAL A 63 12.79 -4.21 6.00
C VAL A 63 13.53 -3.83 4.73
N THR A 64 12.93 -4.12 3.58
CA THR A 64 13.46 -3.68 2.29
C THR A 64 12.88 -2.31 1.95
N VAL A 65 13.76 -1.35 1.67
CA VAL A 65 13.40 0.03 1.38
C VAL A 65 13.98 0.47 0.05
N TYR A 66 13.24 1.30 -0.66
CA TYR A 66 13.69 1.99 -1.86
C TYR A 66 13.93 3.46 -1.53
N ALA A 67 15.07 3.97 -1.97
CA ALA A 67 15.44 5.37 -1.85
C ALA A 67 15.71 5.95 -3.24
N GLY A 68 14.97 6.99 -3.59
CA GLY A 68 15.08 7.72 -4.84
C GLY A 68 15.52 9.15 -4.61
N ALA A 69 16.31 9.69 -5.53
CA ALA A 69 16.70 11.10 -5.50
C ALA A 69 15.46 12.00 -5.71
N PRO A 70 15.45 13.25 -5.21
CA PRO A 70 14.28 14.14 -5.32
C PRO A 70 13.71 14.28 -6.74
N GLU A 71 14.60 14.21 -7.75
CA GLU A 71 14.28 14.39 -9.17
C GLU A 71 13.33 13.33 -9.73
N ILE A 72 13.23 12.15 -9.10
CA ILE A 72 12.29 11.10 -9.56
C ILE A 72 10.84 11.42 -9.18
N GLY A 73 10.62 12.42 -8.31
CA GLY A 73 9.29 12.88 -7.91
C GLY A 73 8.40 11.80 -7.32
N GLY A 74 8.97 10.84 -6.59
CA GLY A 74 8.27 9.71 -5.98
C GLY A 74 8.04 8.52 -6.91
N ARG A 75 8.42 8.59 -8.19
CA ARG A 75 8.19 7.51 -9.16
C ARG A 75 9.40 6.58 -9.27
N PHE A 76 9.37 5.50 -8.50
CA PHE A 76 10.32 4.39 -8.58
C PHE A 76 10.12 3.64 -9.90
N PHE A 77 11.09 3.76 -10.82
CA PHE A 77 10.97 3.29 -12.20
C PHE A 77 12.33 2.97 -12.80
N TYR A 78 12.38 2.71 -14.11
CA TYR A 78 13.62 2.65 -14.86
C TYR A 78 14.35 3.99 -14.85
N ASN A 79 15.68 3.93 -14.94
CA ASN A 79 16.51 5.07 -15.31
C ASN A 79 16.33 5.44 -16.80
N ASP A 80 16.90 6.58 -17.23
CA ASP A 80 16.66 7.15 -18.56
C ASP A 80 17.09 6.24 -19.73
N ASP A 81 18.11 5.41 -19.54
CA ASP A 81 18.60 4.47 -20.55
C ASP A 81 17.90 3.09 -20.51
N VAL A 82 16.98 2.89 -19.56
CA VAL A 82 16.20 1.66 -19.35
C VAL A 82 17.10 0.44 -19.10
N ARG A 83 18.28 0.65 -18.50
CA ARG A 83 19.21 -0.44 -18.15
C ARG A 83 19.24 -0.76 -16.66
N GLY A 84 18.57 0.05 -15.85
CA GLY A 84 18.50 -0.14 -14.41
C GLY A 84 17.35 0.62 -13.79
N MET A 85 17.39 0.73 -12.47
CA MET A 85 16.38 1.45 -11.70
C MET A 85 16.85 2.88 -11.40
N ASN A 86 15.91 3.81 -11.30
CA ASN A 86 16.17 5.19 -10.88
C ASN A 86 16.26 5.35 -9.33
N TYR A 87 16.36 4.23 -8.61
CA TYR A 87 16.38 4.16 -7.16
C TYR A 87 17.36 3.10 -6.67
N ALA A 88 17.79 3.24 -5.41
CA ALA A 88 18.55 2.23 -4.71
C ALA A 88 17.63 1.40 -3.80
N ALA A 89 17.78 0.07 -3.85
CA ALA A 89 17.15 -0.83 -2.89
C ALA A 89 18.15 -1.21 -1.79
N GLY A 90 17.70 -1.20 -0.55
CA GLY A 90 18.53 -1.55 0.61
C GLY A 90 17.69 -2.21 1.71
N ARG A 91 18.38 -2.77 2.71
CA ARG A 91 17.74 -3.29 3.92
C ARG A 91 18.18 -2.47 5.12
N GLU A 92 17.23 -2.03 5.94
CA GLU A 92 17.50 -1.27 7.17
C GLU A 92 16.47 -1.61 8.27
N PRO A 93 16.75 -1.32 9.56
CA PRO A 93 15.75 -1.43 10.61
C PRO A 93 14.53 -0.56 10.33
N LEU A 94 13.33 -1.03 10.67
CA LEU A 94 12.09 -0.29 10.43
C LEU A 94 12.13 1.08 11.13
N GLY A 95 12.66 1.15 12.34
CA GLY A 95 12.79 2.39 13.10
C GLY A 95 13.67 3.41 12.39
N THR A 96 14.77 2.99 11.77
CA THR A 96 15.63 3.89 10.97
C THR A 96 14.89 4.44 9.76
N PHE A 97 14.13 3.58 9.06
CA PHE A 97 13.29 4.00 7.95
C PHE A 97 12.21 5.01 8.37
N LEU A 98 11.54 4.75 9.50
CA LEU A 98 10.52 5.64 10.05
C LEU A 98 11.09 7.00 10.50
N ASP A 99 12.31 7.04 11.07
CA ASP A 99 12.98 8.31 11.41
C ASP A 99 13.27 9.14 10.16
N ARG A 100 13.71 8.49 9.08
CA ARG A 100 13.94 9.16 7.79
C ARG A 100 12.66 9.73 7.20
N LEU A 101 11.54 9.02 7.34
CA LEU A 101 10.23 9.53 6.92
C LEU A 101 9.79 10.73 7.75
N ALA A 102 9.94 10.69 9.08
CA ALA A 102 9.62 11.80 9.97
C ALA A 102 10.45 13.06 9.67
N ALA A 103 11.71 12.88 9.27
CA ALA A 103 12.61 13.97 8.89
C ALA A 103 12.47 14.39 7.41
N SER A 104 11.61 13.76 6.62
CA SER A 104 11.49 14.03 5.19
C SER A 104 10.72 15.31 4.91
N ASP A 105 11.15 16.02 3.87
CA ASP A 105 10.49 17.20 3.32
C ASP A 105 9.96 16.89 1.91
N GLU A 106 8.96 17.63 1.42
CA GLU A 106 8.37 17.42 0.10
C GLU A 106 9.37 17.59 -1.06
N ALA A 107 10.38 18.46 -0.87
CA ALA A 107 11.47 18.66 -1.82
C ALA A 107 12.64 17.66 -1.63
N GLY A 108 12.54 16.76 -0.65
CA GLY A 108 13.56 15.80 -0.28
C GLY A 108 13.53 14.51 -1.09
N PRO A 109 14.39 13.53 -0.73
CA PRO A 109 14.41 12.22 -1.37
C PRO A 109 13.09 11.46 -1.18
N SER A 110 12.80 10.56 -2.12
CA SER A 110 11.62 9.68 -2.05
C SER A 110 11.98 8.38 -1.33
N PHE A 111 11.13 7.95 -0.39
CA PHE A 111 11.31 6.71 0.35
C PHE A 111 10.08 5.83 0.25
N TYR A 112 10.28 4.53 0.01
CA TYR A 112 9.20 3.58 -0.15
C TYR A 112 9.57 2.20 0.40
N MET A 113 8.70 1.66 1.23
CA MET A 113 8.69 0.29 1.70
C MET A 113 7.41 -0.35 1.16
N GLY A 114 7.55 -1.24 0.18
CA GLY A 114 6.42 -1.86 -0.50
C GLY A 114 6.16 -3.30 -0.05
N SER A 115 4.89 -3.73 -0.11
CA SER A 115 4.43 -5.13 0.00
C SER A 115 5.10 -5.91 1.14
N THR A 116 5.22 -5.26 2.30
CA THR A 116 5.92 -5.83 3.46
C THR A 116 4.93 -6.62 4.31
N ASP A 117 5.21 -7.91 4.52
CA ASP A 117 4.38 -8.81 5.32
C ASP A 117 4.20 -8.28 6.75
N LEU A 118 2.96 -8.08 7.17
CA LEU A 118 2.67 -7.49 8.47
C LEU A 118 3.07 -8.38 9.63
N ASP A 119 2.77 -9.67 9.55
CA ASP A 119 2.96 -10.61 10.66
C ASP A 119 4.45 -10.89 10.91
N LEU A 120 5.27 -10.84 9.85
CA LEU A 120 6.72 -11.01 9.95
C LEU A 120 7.44 -9.75 10.43
N PHE A 121 7.06 -8.56 9.95
CA PHE A 121 7.84 -7.34 10.18
C PHE A 121 7.26 -6.42 11.24
N LEU A 122 5.93 -6.47 11.47
CA LEU A 122 5.21 -5.71 12.51
C LEU A 122 4.31 -6.62 13.37
N PRO A 123 4.88 -7.63 14.06
CA PRO A 123 4.11 -8.61 14.80
C PRO A 123 3.19 -7.96 15.83
N GLY A 124 1.91 -8.35 15.82
CA GLY A 124 0.88 -7.84 16.72
C GLY A 124 0.09 -6.64 16.19
N LEU A 125 0.53 -5.97 15.11
CA LEU A 125 -0.19 -4.83 14.55
C LEU A 125 -1.63 -5.18 14.14
N ARG A 126 -1.82 -6.36 13.53
CA ARG A 126 -3.12 -6.89 13.15
C ARG A 126 -4.03 -7.20 14.34
N GLY A 127 -3.48 -7.39 15.53
CA GLY A 127 -4.29 -7.53 16.75
C GLY A 127 -5.13 -6.28 17.05
N GLU A 128 -4.71 -5.11 16.55
CA GLU A 128 -5.40 -3.84 16.75
C GLU A 128 -6.00 -3.26 15.45
N ASN A 129 -5.52 -3.69 14.27
CA ASN A 129 -5.83 -3.07 12.96
C ASN A 129 -6.07 -4.15 11.89
N ASP A 130 -7.12 -4.94 12.03
CA ASP A 130 -7.49 -5.93 11.02
C ASP A 130 -8.95 -5.79 10.58
N LEU A 131 -9.24 -6.34 9.41
CA LEU A 131 -10.59 -6.47 8.89
C LEU A 131 -11.24 -7.72 9.51
N ALA A 132 -12.56 -7.71 9.64
CA ALA A 132 -13.28 -8.95 9.87
C ALA A 132 -13.25 -9.76 8.57
N LEU A 133 -12.42 -10.79 8.52
CA LEU A 133 -12.27 -11.70 7.38
C LEU A 133 -13.13 -12.95 7.60
N ASP A 134 -14.44 -12.75 7.74
CA ASP A 134 -15.42 -13.73 8.21
C ASP A 134 -16.18 -14.47 7.09
N ASP A 135 -15.81 -14.24 5.83
CA ASP A 135 -16.32 -15.00 4.69
C ASP A 135 -15.61 -16.38 4.55
N PRO A 136 -16.34 -17.48 4.26
CA PRO A 136 -15.75 -18.81 4.04
C PRO A 136 -14.62 -18.86 3.01
N MET A 137 -14.57 -17.94 2.05
CA MET A 137 -13.50 -17.88 1.04
C MET A 137 -12.12 -17.71 1.65
N PHE A 138 -12.01 -17.03 2.80
CA PHE A 138 -10.74 -16.77 3.46
C PHE A 138 -10.18 -18.00 4.17
N ALA A 139 -11.06 -18.94 4.57
CA ALA A 139 -10.61 -20.22 5.10
C ALA A 139 -9.97 -21.10 4.01
N ALA A 140 -10.51 -21.04 2.78
CA ALA A 140 -9.95 -21.74 1.63
C ALA A 140 -8.74 -21.02 1.03
N ASN A 141 -8.71 -19.70 1.11
CA ASN A 141 -7.67 -18.84 0.53
C ASN A 141 -7.28 -17.74 1.54
N PRO A 142 -6.41 -18.06 2.52
CA PRO A 142 -5.97 -17.08 3.50
C PRO A 142 -5.29 -15.90 2.79
N PRO A 143 -5.70 -14.64 3.07
CA PRO A 143 -5.12 -13.49 2.40
C PRO A 143 -3.70 -13.23 2.89
N ILE A 144 -2.85 -12.78 1.97
CA ILE A 144 -1.58 -12.14 2.34
C ILE A 144 -1.92 -10.73 2.82
N VAL A 145 -1.47 -10.38 4.02
CA VAL A 145 -1.69 -9.06 4.60
C VAL A 145 -0.36 -8.32 4.66
N SER A 146 -0.28 -7.22 3.91
CA SER A 146 0.93 -6.43 3.75
C SER A 146 0.68 -4.95 4.04
N ILE A 147 1.78 -4.24 4.31
CA ILE A 147 1.78 -2.79 4.49
C ILE A 147 2.70 -2.12 3.47
N TRP A 148 2.28 -0.93 3.06
CA TRP A 148 3.06 -0.01 2.24
C TRP A 148 3.26 1.28 3.03
N ILE A 149 4.50 1.71 3.18
CA ILE A 149 4.85 2.94 3.89
C ILE A 149 5.82 3.73 3.04
N GLY A 150 5.61 5.04 2.94
CA GLY A 150 6.51 5.94 2.25
C GLY A 150 6.08 7.38 2.43
N ASN A 151 6.85 8.29 1.85
CA ASN A 151 6.41 9.67 1.67
C ASN A 151 5.60 9.78 0.37
N ARG A 152 5.68 10.91 -0.36
CA ARG A 152 4.96 11.07 -1.63
C ARG A 152 5.54 10.15 -2.69
N THR A 153 4.81 9.08 -3.01
CA THR A 153 5.25 8.04 -3.96
C THR A 153 4.21 7.78 -5.05
N ILE A 154 4.67 7.26 -6.18
CA ILE A 154 3.85 6.84 -7.32
C ILE A 154 4.15 5.38 -7.61
N ALA A 155 3.17 4.51 -7.36
CA ALA A 155 3.14 3.18 -7.94
C ALA A 155 2.69 3.29 -9.40
N SER A 156 3.53 2.85 -10.33
CA SER A 156 3.18 2.83 -11.76
C SER A 156 2.02 1.86 -12.02
N ALA A 157 1.27 2.06 -13.11
CA ALA A 157 0.18 1.16 -13.47
C ALA A 157 0.70 -0.29 -13.61
N HIS A 158 0.03 -1.21 -12.93
CA HIS A 158 0.31 -2.64 -12.89
C HIS A 158 -1.01 -3.39 -12.66
N TYR A 159 -0.95 -4.72 -12.67
CA TYR A 159 -2.05 -5.58 -12.26
C TYR A 159 -1.52 -6.64 -11.31
N ASP A 160 -2.39 -7.09 -10.42
CA ASP A 160 -2.14 -8.21 -9.53
C ASP A 160 -2.95 -9.42 -10.01
N MET A 161 -2.50 -10.63 -9.69
CA MET A 161 -3.25 -11.86 -9.97
C MET A 161 -4.38 -12.12 -8.97
N SER A 162 -4.30 -11.51 -7.78
CA SER A 162 -5.25 -11.69 -6.68
C SER A 162 -6.22 -10.52 -6.57
N HIS A 163 -7.40 -10.77 -6.01
CA HIS A 163 -8.25 -9.69 -5.52
C HIS A 163 -7.53 -8.92 -4.40
N ASN A 164 -7.75 -7.61 -4.33
CA ASN A 164 -7.03 -6.74 -3.41
C ASN A 164 -8.01 -5.83 -2.65
N MET A 165 -7.76 -5.63 -1.36
CA MET A 165 -8.43 -4.66 -0.51
C MET A 165 -7.38 -3.75 0.14
N ALA A 166 -7.31 -2.51 -0.34
CA ALA A 166 -6.34 -1.53 0.14
C ALA A 166 -6.97 -0.57 1.17
N CYS A 167 -6.45 -0.60 2.39
CA CYS A 167 -6.85 0.32 3.46
C CYS A 167 -5.89 1.53 3.50
N CYS A 168 -6.37 2.73 3.19
CA CYS A 168 -5.58 3.96 3.34
C CYS A 168 -5.61 4.40 4.81
N VAL A 169 -4.56 4.05 5.57
CA VAL A 169 -4.54 4.21 7.03
C VAL A 169 -3.97 5.54 7.52
N ALA A 170 -3.04 6.13 6.76
CA ALA A 170 -2.48 7.45 7.04
C ALA A 170 -2.18 8.17 5.73
N GLY A 171 -2.40 9.49 5.70
CA GLY A 171 -2.24 10.29 4.48
C GLY A 171 -3.36 10.08 3.45
N GLN A 172 -3.03 10.27 2.18
CA GLN A 172 -4.00 10.19 1.08
C GLN A 172 -3.39 9.45 -0.11
N ARG A 173 -4.20 8.63 -0.78
CA ARG A 173 -3.80 7.90 -1.99
C ARG A 173 -4.82 8.13 -3.10
N ARG A 174 -4.33 8.44 -4.29
CA ARG A 174 -5.14 8.54 -5.51
C ARG A 174 -4.91 7.30 -6.36
N PHE A 175 -5.99 6.62 -6.70
CA PHE A 175 -5.98 5.46 -7.61
C PHE A 175 -6.50 5.87 -8.99
N THR A 176 -5.88 5.32 -10.02
CA THR A 176 -6.41 5.33 -11.40
C THR A 176 -6.50 3.87 -11.82
N LEU A 177 -7.70 3.42 -12.16
CA LEU A 177 -7.98 2.02 -12.48
C LEU A 177 -8.38 1.91 -13.95
N PHE A 178 -7.84 0.90 -14.62
CA PHE A 178 -8.17 0.56 -15.99
C PHE A 178 -8.84 -0.82 -16.00
N PRO A 179 -9.95 -1.00 -16.73
CA PRO A 179 -10.53 -2.32 -16.88
C PRO A 179 -9.54 -3.27 -17.60
N PRO A 180 -9.58 -4.59 -17.33
CA PRO A 180 -8.62 -5.54 -17.89
C PRO A 180 -8.54 -5.54 -19.43
N ASP A 181 -9.65 -5.22 -20.11
CA ASP A 181 -9.72 -5.11 -21.57
C ASP A 181 -8.87 -3.94 -22.14
N GLN A 182 -8.37 -3.05 -21.28
CA GLN A 182 -7.48 -1.96 -21.68
C GLN A 182 -6.00 -2.35 -21.67
N VAL A 183 -5.62 -3.58 -21.30
CA VAL A 183 -4.21 -3.98 -21.21
C VAL A 183 -3.42 -3.71 -22.51
N ALA A 184 -4.05 -3.89 -23.68
CA ALA A 184 -3.46 -3.61 -24.98
C ALA A 184 -3.14 -2.12 -25.20
N ASN A 185 -3.81 -1.22 -24.47
CA ASN A 185 -3.60 0.23 -24.51
C ASN A 185 -2.59 0.73 -23.46
N LEU A 186 -2.09 -0.14 -22.57
CA LEU A 186 -1.21 0.23 -21.46
C LEU A 186 0.27 -0.02 -21.74
N TYR A 187 0.62 -0.70 -22.84
CA TYR A 187 2.00 -0.95 -23.28
C TYR A 187 2.90 -1.45 -22.13
N PRO A 188 2.60 -2.63 -21.54
CA PRO A 188 3.36 -3.14 -20.41
C PRO A 188 4.85 -3.21 -20.74
N GLY A 189 5.68 -2.85 -19.75
CA GLY A 189 7.13 -2.86 -19.87
C GLY A 189 7.70 -4.27 -20.06
N PRO A 190 9.03 -4.39 -20.20
CA PRO A 190 9.69 -5.69 -20.33
C PRO A 190 9.39 -6.60 -19.13
N LEU A 191 9.44 -7.92 -19.36
CA LEU A 191 9.21 -8.92 -18.30
C LEU A 191 10.27 -8.84 -17.19
N GLU A 192 11.52 -8.51 -17.54
CA GLU A 192 12.60 -8.28 -16.59
C GLU A 192 13.61 -7.24 -17.12
N PRO A 193 14.20 -6.40 -16.24
CA PRO A 193 13.84 -6.23 -14.83
C PRO A 193 12.53 -5.43 -14.68
N THR A 194 11.77 -5.62 -13.59
CA THR A 194 10.55 -4.84 -13.31
C THR A 194 10.77 -3.87 -12.13
N PRO A 195 10.32 -2.60 -12.21
CA PRO A 195 10.46 -1.66 -11.09
C PRO A 195 9.59 -1.99 -9.87
N GLY A 196 8.54 -2.79 -10.06
CA GLY A 196 7.59 -3.14 -9.00
C GLY A 196 7.99 -4.35 -8.15
N GLY A 197 8.99 -5.13 -8.58
CA GLY A 197 9.08 -6.53 -8.16
C GLY A 197 7.90 -7.35 -8.71
N GLN A 198 7.95 -8.67 -8.63
CA GLN A 198 6.77 -9.53 -8.78
C GLN A 198 6.43 -10.13 -7.42
#